data_AF-A0A553ZVS7-F1
#
_entry.id   AF-A0A553ZVS7-F1
#
_cell.length_a   1.000
_cell.length_b   1.000
_cell.length_c   1.000
_cell.angle_alpha   90.00
_cell.angle_beta   90.00
_cell.angle_gamma   90.00
#
_symmetry.space_group_name_H-M   'P 1'
#
loop_
_entity.id
_entity.type
_entity.pdbx_description
1 polymer ?
#
loop_
_entity_poly.entity_id
_entity_poly.type
_entity_poly.pdbx_seq_one_letter_code
_entity_poly.pdbx_strand_id
1 'polypeptide(L)'
;MKKVKLFSPLLVVFILAGLFYPSEMKANNVVTQAEHLLTWQMEHGGWTKDKPEIYTRDWNGSESRSVWEQNGVELGTVDNDATVSEILVVAEAYQLTGDQRFLDSAYQGIDFLFKLQYESGGIRQVYPQRGSDPTSSVWYSNYVTFNDRAMINVLELLEQVLNQEAPFNGDFLNEPLRTDLEHAINQGLDYILASQIVVDGTPTAWCQQHDPNTYEPMPGRAYEHVSISGDESVSVVEWLQARPDQTPEVTAAINHALNWFEEATLTDTRYERRTEPHFFEDAGVDTWARFYEIGTNRPIFSGRDGIVRYDIMEVEQERRYGYAWAGQWPQRILN
;
A
#
# COMPACT_ATOMS: atom_id res chain seq x y z
N MET A 1 -9.24 12.60 67.87
CA MET A 1 -8.28 13.61 68.39
C MET A 1 -6.90 13.15 67.91
N LYS A 2 -6.07 13.87 67.15
CA LYS A 2 -5.88 15.31 66.96
C LYS A 2 -5.82 15.67 65.46
N LYS A 3 -6.34 16.86 65.17
CA LYS A 3 -6.26 17.61 63.91
C LYS A 3 -4.85 18.22 63.76
N VAL A 4 -4.36 18.34 62.53
CA VAL A 4 -3.55 19.48 62.11
C VAL A 4 -4.11 19.97 60.78
N LYS A 5 -4.18 21.29 60.64
CA LYS A 5 -4.92 22.06 59.64
C LYS A 5 -3.95 23.07 59.01
N LEU A 6 -4.16 23.34 57.71
CA LEU A 6 -3.66 24.46 56.87
C LEU A 6 -2.15 24.41 56.54
N PHE A 7 -1.71 24.71 55.31
CA PHE A 7 -2.06 25.85 54.45
C PHE A 7 -2.05 25.51 52.94
N SER A 8 -2.92 26.21 52.19
CA SER A 8 -2.70 26.55 50.77
C SER A 8 -2.25 28.02 50.72
N PRO A 9 -1.43 28.43 49.74
CA PRO A 9 -1.99 29.22 48.63
C PRO A 9 -1.33 29.00 47.25
N LEU A 10 -2.16 29.22 46.22
CA LEU A 10 -1.91 29.76 44.86
C LEU A 10 -0.76 29.26 43.96
N LEU A 11 -1.20 28.73 42.80
CA LEU A 11 -0.85 29.14 41.42
C LEU A 11 0.60 29.01 40.94
N VAL A 12 0.87 28.05 40.04
CA VAL A 12 1.49 28.32 38.72
C VAL A 12 0.95 27.30 37.71
N VAL A 13 0.40 27.83 36.63
CA VAL A 13 0.06 27.16 35.37
C VAL A 13 1.34 26.55 34.78
N PHE A 14 1.37 25.24 34.55
CA PHE A 14 2.24 24.68 33.51
C PHE A 14 1.38 24.26 32.33
N ILE A 15 1.48 25.11 31.32
CA ILE A 15 1.08 24.90 29.94
C ILE A 15 1.54 23.50 29.51
N LEU A 16 0.61 22.70 29.01
CA LEU A 16 0.90 21.54 28.16
C LEU A 16 1.78 22.04 27.01
N ALA A 17 3.08 21.80 27.13
CA ALA A 17 4.01 21.94 26.03
C ALA A 17 3.59 20.94 24.97
N GLY A 18 2.90 21.42 23.93
CA GLY A 18 2.98 20.79 22.63
C GLY A 18 4.47 20.66 22.32
N LEU A 19 4.91 19.42 22.11
CA LEU A 19 6.26 19.12 21.66
C LEU A 19 6.43 19.71 20.27
N PHE A 20 6.87 20.97 20.21
CA PHE A 20 7.50 21.56 19.05
C PHE A 20 8.78 20.75 18.81
N TYR A 21 8.69 19.74 17.95
CA TYR A 21 9.88 19.28 17.24
C TYR A 21 10.34 20.46 16.36
N PRO A 22 11.53 21.04 16.58
CA PRO A 22 12.00 22.16 15.77
C PRO A 22 12.12 21.73 14.31
N SER A 23 11.56 22.52 13.39
CA SER A 23 11.59 22.27 11.94
C SER A 23 13.02 22.00 11.42
N GLU A 24 14.02 22.64 12.01
CA GLU A 24 15.44 22.43 11.69
C GLU A 24 15.94 21.02 12.05
N MET A 25 15.50 20.44 13.17
CA MET A 25 15.86 19.06 13.53
C MET A 25 15.18 18.05 12.60
N LYS A 26 13.93 18.32 12.19
CA LYS A 26 13.24 17.51 11.20
C LYS A 26 13.95 17.58 9.84
N ALA A 27 14.31 18.78 9.38
CA ALA A 27 15.03 18.98 8.13
C ALA A 27 16.41 18.30 8.13
N ASN A 28 17.20 18.43 9.20
CA ASN A 28 18.49 17.76 9.33
C ASN A 28 18.36 16.23 9.33
N ASN A 29 17.27 15.69 9.89
CA ASN A 29 17.01 14.25 9.86
C ASN A 29 16.71 13.76 8.44
N VAL A 30 15.85 14.47 7.69
CA VAL A 30 15.51 14.11 6.29
C VAL A 30 16.76 14.09 5.39
N VAL A 31 17.60 15.14 5.46
CA VAL A 31 18.82 15.20 4.64
C VAL A 31 19.79 14.06 5.01
N THR A 32 19.94 13.76 6.30
CA THR A 32 20.80 12.66 6.76
C THR A 32 20.29 11.30 6.27
N GLN A 33 18.97 11.08 6.37
CA GLN A 33 18.35 9.85 5.84
C GLN A 33 18.55 9.73 4.33
N ALA A 34 18.35 10.82 3.59
CA ALA A 34 18.54 10.85 2.15
C ALA A 34 19.97 10.52 1.73
N GLU A 35 21.00 11.03 2.43
CA GLU A 35 22.41 10.67 2.17
C GLU A 35 22.64 9.16 2.29
N HIS A 36 22.06 8.52 3.30
CA HIS A 36 22.12 7.08 3.44
C HIS A 36 21.40 6.39 2.27
N LEU A 37 20.17 6.81 1.95
CA LEU A 37 19.37 6.24 0.87
C LEU A 37 20.07 6.26 -0.49
N LEU A 38 20.84 7.31 -0.80
CA LEU A 38 21.65 7.38 -2.03
C LEU A 38 22.59 6.18 -2.16
N THR A 39 23.16 5.71 -1.06
CA THR A 39 24.11 4.57 -1.07
C THR A 39 23.41 3.21 -1.13
N TRP A 40 22.13 3.15 -0.76
CA TRP A 40 21.32 1.94 -0.73
C TRP A 40 20.43 1.76 -1.96
N GLN A 41 20.23 2.81 -2.77
CA GLN A 41 19.49 2.71 -4.02
C GLN A 41 20.16 1.67 -4.93
N MET A 42 19.35 0.78 -5.49
CA MET A 42 19.84 -0.27 -6.40
C MET A 42 20.00 0.27 -7.83
N GLU A 43 20.78 -0.44 -8.65
CA GLU A 43 21.09 -0.01 -10.03
C GLU A 43 19.86 0.23 -10.92
N HIS A 44 18.75 -0.44 -10.64
CA HIS A 44 17.50 -0.28 -11.39
C HIS A 44 16.63 0.89 -10.89
N GLY A 45 17.05 1.56 -9.82
CA GLY A 45 16.44 2.74 -9.22
C GLY A 45 15.59 2.49 -7.97
N GLY A 46 15.24 1.23 -7.67
CA GLY A 46 14.36 0.90 -6.55
C GLY A 46 15.08 0.73 -5.21
N TRP A 47 14.27 0.67 -4.14
CA TRP A 47 14.69 0.29 -2.79
C TRP A 47 13.96 -0.98 -2.33
N THR A 48 14.37 -1.48 -1.16
CA THR A 48 13.78 -2.66 -0.52
C THR A 48 12.85 -2.28 0.63
N LYS A 49 11.95 -3.18 0.99
CA LYS A 49 11.19 -3.12 2.24
C LYS A 49 11.96 -3.70 3.42
N ASP A 50 11.46 -3.42 4.62
CA ASP A 50 11.82 -4.08 5.89
C ASP A 50 13.32 -4.06 6.27
N LYS A 51 14.10 -3.10 5.75
CA LYS A 51 15.48 -2.82 6.17
C LYS A 51 15.58 -1.40 6.76
N PRO A 52 15.29 -1.20 8.06
CA PRO A 52 15.37 0.13 8.67
C PRO A 52 16.78 0.74 8.62
N GLU A 53 17.83 -0.07 8.47
CA GLU A 53 19.20 0.38 8.38
C GLU A 53 19.48 1.30 7.17
N ILE A 54 18.69 1.21 6.09
CA ILE A 54 18.87 2.05 4.88
C ILE A 54 18.73 3.54 5.18
N TYR A 55 18.04 3.89 6.27
CA TYR A 55 17.81 5.26 6.73
C TYR A 55 18.82 5.73 7.77
N THR A 56 19.74 4.88 8.24
CA THR A 56 20.54 5.16 9.46
C THR A 56 22.04 5.06 9.28
N ARG A 57 22.50 4.48 8.18
CA ARG A 57 23.92 4.36 7.85
C ARG A 57 24.12 4.14 6.37
N ASP A 58 25.32 4.42 5.91
CA ASP A 58 25.72 4.13 4.53
C ASP A 58 25.80 2.61 4.29
N TRP A 59 25.54 2.24 3.04
CA TRP A 59 25.80 0.89 2.55
C TRP A 59 27.30 0.60 2.58
N ASN A 60 27.67 -0.57 3.07
CA ASN A 60 29.09 -0.91 3.27
C ASN A 60 29.80 -1.43 2.00
N GLY A 61 29.08 -1.50 0.87
CA GLY A 61 29.61 -1.98 -0.42
C GLY A 61 29.67 -3.50 -0.59
N SER A 62 29.16 -4.29 0.36
CA SER A 62 29.29 -5.76 0.35
C SER A 62 28.05 -6.52 0.81
N GLU A 63 27.19 -5.92 1.62
CA GLU A 63 25.93 -6.52 2.05
C GLU A 63 24.85 -6.39 0.98
N SER A 64 23.81 -7.23 1.06
CA SER A 64 22.66 -7.07 0.17
C SER A 64 21.87 -5.80 0.49
N ARG A 65 21.60 -5.02 -0.55
CA ARG A 65 20.70 -3.86 -0.54
C ARG A 65 19.23 -4.26 -0.52
N SER A 66 18.90 -5.53 -0.73
CA SER A 66 17.52 -6.02 -0.74
C SER A 66 17.28 -7.20 0.20
N VAL A 67 16.04 -7.32 0.69
CA VAL A 67 15.58 -8.54 1.37
C VAL A 67 15.28 -9.66 0.39
N TRP A 68 15.20 -9.36 -0.91
CA TRP A 68 14.96 -10.34 -1.97
C TRP A 68 16.01 -10.26 -3.07
N GLU A 69 16.48 -11.44 -3.48
CA GLU A 69 17.38 -11.60 -4.61
C GLU A 69 16.91 -12.75 -5.50
N GLN A 70 17.14 -12.62 -6.80
CA GLN A 70 16.92 -13.69 -7.78
C GLN A 70 18.16 -13.84 -8.65
N ASN A 71 18.76 -15.03 -8.65
CA ASN A 71 19.96 -15.34 -9.44
C ASN A 71 21.13 -14.35 -9.23
N GLY A 72 21.31 -13.87 -8.00
CA GLY A 72 22.35 -12.90 -7.65
C GLY A 72 22.03 -11.45 -8.05
N VAL A 73 20.78 -11.17 -8.44
CA VAL A 73 20.29 -9.82 -8.73
C VAL A 73 19.36 -9.37 -7.61
N GLU A 74 19.67 -8.23 -7.01
CA GLU A 74 18.87 -7.59 -5.96
C GLU A 74 17.57 -7.01 -6.54
N LEU A 75 16.45 -7.24 -5.84
CA LEU A 75 15.14 -6.83 -6.31
C LEU A 75 14.62 -5.61 -5.53
N GLY A 76 14.17 -4.59 -6.25
CA GLY A 76 13.39 -3.48 -5.67
C GLY A 76 11.91 -3.84 -5.58
N THR A 77 11.18 -3.16 -4.71
CA THR A 77 9.75 -3.42 -4.52
C THR A 77 8.98 -2.17 -4.10
N VAL A 78 7.66 -2.23 -4.29
CA VAL A 78 6.65 -1.30 -3.77
C VAL A 78 5.78 -1.91 -2.67
N ASP A 79 6.12 -3.12 -2.21
CA ASP A 79 5.50 -3.77 -1.05
C ASP A 79 5.89 -3.03 0.25
N ASN A 80 4.97 -2.88 1.21
CA ASN A 80 5.13 -2.08 2.44
C ASN A 80 5.64 -0.65 2.17
N ASP A 81 5.06 0.06 1.20
CA ASP A 81 5.39 1.46 0.86
C ASP A 81 6.82 1.71 0.36
N ALA A 82 7.60 0.64 0.14
CA ALA A 82 8.99 0.74 -0.29
C ALA A 82 9.10 1.40 -1.67
N THR A 83 10.26 1.99 -1.94
CA THR A 83 10.55 2.86 -3.08
C THR A 83 9.72 4.16 -3.11
N VAL A 84 8.41 4.11 -2.92
CA VAL A 84 7.54 5.29 -2.84
C VAL A 84 7.96 6.20 -1.69
N SER A 85 8.15 5.63 -0.50
CA SER A 85 8.58 6.37 0.70
C SER A 85 9.97 6.97 0.52
N GLU A 86 10.90 6.20 -0.05
CA GLU A 86 12.27 6.65 -0.27
C GLU A 86 12.35 7.77 -1.32
N ILE A 87 11.54 7.73 -2.39
CA ILE A 87 11.42 8.82 -3.37
C ILE A 87 10.98 10.11 -2.68
N LEU A 88 9.98 10.05 -1.78
CA LEU A 88 9.53 11.23 -1.03
C LEU A 88 10.66 11.81 -0.16
N VAL A 89 11.45 10.97 0.51
CA VAL A 89 12.55 11.41 1.37
C VAL A 89 13.65 12.09 0.55
N VAL A 90 14.10 11.49 -0.55
CA VAL A 90 15.14 12.12 -1.39
C VAL A 90 14.61 13.37 -2.09
N ALA A 91 13.35 13.40 -2.53
CA ALA A 91 12.75 14.61 -3.09
C ALA A 91 12.63 15.75 -2.05
N GLU A 92 12.24 15.45 -0.80
CA GLU A 92 12.23 16.44 0.28
C GLU A 92 13.66 16.95 0.58
N ALA A 93 14.67 16.07 0.58
CA ALA A 93 16.06 16.49 0.74
C ALA A 93 16.55 17.39 -0.41
N TYR A 94 16.13 17.14 -1.65
CA TYR A 94 16.39 18.05 -2.77
C TYR A 94 15.79 19.43 -2.52
N GLN A 95 14.51 19.53 -2.13
CA GLN A 95 13.86 20.81 -1.83
C GLN A 95 14.56 21.59 -0.71
N LEU A 96 15.11 20.88 0.29
CA LEU A 96 15.81 21.49 1.41
C LEU A 96 17.22 22.00 1.07
N THR A 97 17.90 21.37 0.11
CA THR A 97 19.35 21.55 -0.09
C THR A 97 19.73 22.08 -1.47
N GLY A 98 18.93 21.81 -2.50
CA GLY A 98 19.28 21.99 -3.91
C GLY A 98 20.40 21.05 -4.39
N ASP A 99 20.74 19.98 -3.64
CA ASP A 99 21.74 19.01 -4.09
C ASP A 99 21.16 18.10 -5.18
N GLN A 100 21.74 18.22 -6.38
CA GLN A 100 21.31 17.49 -7.57
C GLN A 100 21.36 15.96 -7.41
N ARG A 101 22.20 15.42 -6.51
CA ARG A 101 22.25 13.97 -6.27
C ARG A 101 20.92 13.41 -5.80
N PHE A 102 20.19 14.19 -4.99
CA PHE A 102 18.86 13.77 -4.50
C PHE A 102 17.79 13.84 -5.60
N LEU A 103 17.86 14.85 -6.47
CA LEU A 103 16.96 14.94 -7.63
C LEU A 103 17.21 13.79 -8.61
N ASP A 104 18.46 13.49 -8.91
CA ASP A 104 18.84 12.38 -9.77
C ASP A 104 18.40 11.03 -9.19
N SER A 105 18.51 10.86 -7.86
CA SER A 105 18.01 9.67 -7.15
C SER A 105 16.49 9.55 -7.20
N ALA A 106 15.76 10.66 -7.03
CA ALA A 106 14.31 10.69 -7.13
C ALA A 106 13.85 10.30 -8.55
N TYR A 107 14.51 10.82 -9.60
CA TYR A 107 14.23 10.43 -10.98
C TYR A 107 14.53 8.96 -11.26
N GLN A 108 15.61 8.40 -10.73
CA GLN A 108 15.89 6.97 -10.83
C GLN A 108 14.81 6.13 -10.14
N GLY A 109 14.30 6.59 -8.99
CA GLY A 109 13.17 5.97 -8.31
C GLY A 109 11.89 6.00 -9.15
N ILE A 110 11.56 7.13 -9.77
CA ILE A 110 10.40 7.25 -10.67
C ILE A 110 10.58 6.35 -11.91
N ASP A 111 11.78 6.31 -12.50
CA ASP A 111 12.10 5.40 -13.61
C ASP A 111 11.99 3.93 -13.19
N PHE A 112 12.25 3.59 -11.92
CA PHE A 112 11.96 2.26 -11.39
C PHE A 112 10.45 1.97 -11.33
N LEU A 113 9.61 2.95 -10.96
CA LEU A 113 8.16 2.79 -10.96
C LEU A 113 7.62 2.51 -12.37
N PHE A 114 8.15 3.19 -13.39
CA PHE A 114 7.80 2.89 -14.79
C PHE A 114 8.22 1.48 -15.20
N LYS A 115 9.35 0.96 -14.71
CA LYS A 115 9.77 -0.43 -14.96
C LYS A 115 8.86 -1.47 -14.30
N LEU A 116 8.14 -1.12 -13.23
CA LEU A 116 7.15 -2.01 -12.61
C LEU A 116 5.85 -2.10 -13.41
N GLN A 117 5.55 -1.10 -14.23
CA GLN A 117 4.33 -1.02 -15.00
C GLN A 117 4.40 -1.92 -16.23
N TYR A 118 3.37 -2.76 -16.40
CA TYR A 118 3.19 -3.56 -17.60
C TYR A 118 2.61 -2.72 -18.74
N GLU A 119 2.72 -3.22 -19.98
CA GLU A 119 2.10 -2.57 -21.15
C GLU A 119 0.58 -2.38 -21.01
N SER A 120 -0.09 -3.22 -20.21
CA SER A 120 -1.51 -3.11 -19.88
C SER A 120 -1.84 -2.00 -18.88
N GLY A 121 -0.82 -1.40 -18.26
CA GLY A 121 -0.94 -0.35 -17.25
C GLY A 121 -0.91 -0.81 -15.79
N GLY A 122 -1.03 -2.11 -15.55
CA GLY A 122 -0.97 -2.65 -14.19
C GLY A 122 0.45 -2.65 -13.62
N ILE A 123 0.59 -2.45 -12.31
CA ILE A 123 1.87 -2.31 -11.62
C ILE A 123 2.17 -3.55 -10.78
N ARG A 124 3.33 -4.16 -11.00
CA ARG A 124 3.76 -5.35 -10.24
C ARG A 124 4.41 -5.01 -8.91
N GLN A 125 4.46 -5.98 -8.00
CA GLN A 125 5.04 -5.78 -6.67
C GLN A 125 6.57 -5.56 -6.69
N VAL A 126 7.28 -6.23 -7.59
CA VAL A 126 8.74 -6.36 -7.53
C VAL A 126 9.40 -6.22 -8.91
N TYR A 127 10.58 -5.61 -8.97
CA TYR A 127 11.42 -5.57 -10.17
C TYR A 127 12.89 -5.74 -9.79
N PRO A 128 13.68 -6.54 -10.54
CA PRO A 128 13.30 -7.47 -11.60
C PRO A 128 12.38 -8.62 -11.15
N GLN A 129 12.02 -9.50 -12.09
CA GLN A 129 11.12 -10.64 -11.83
C GLN A 129 11.62 -11.51 -10.66
N ARG A 130 10.71 -11.88 -9.77
CA ARG A 130 10.99 -12.78 -8.63
C ARG A 130 10.48 -14.19 -8.91
N GLY A 131 11.32 -15.19 -8.67
CA GLY A 131 11.03 -16.57 -9.06
C GLY A 131 11.44 -16.87 -10.51
N SER A 132 11.78 -18.15 -10.76
CA SER A 132 12.23 -18.61 -12.08
C SER A 132 11.11 -18.73 -13.10
N ASP A 133 9.91 -19.10 -12.65
CA ASP A 133 8.77 -19.43 -13.49
C ASP A 133 7.45 -19.40 -12.68
N PRO A 134 6.28 -19.43 -13.35
CA PRO A 134 4.96 -19.36 -12.72
C PRO A 134 4.64 -20.39 -11.64
N THR A 135 5.42 -21.48 -11.53
CA THR A 135 5.21 -22.48 -10.47
C THR A 135 5.89 -22.12 -9.15
N SER A 136 6.73 -21.08 -9.14
CA SER A 136 7.39 -20.58 -7.93
C SER A 136 6.38 -20.05 -6.92
N SER A 137 6.56 -20.39 -5.63
CA SER A 137 5.68 -19.93 -4.55
C SER A 137 5.72 -18.41 -4.30
N VAL A 138 6.67 -17.71 -4.91
CA VAL A 138 6.82 -16.25 -4.87
C VAL A 138 6.46 -15.57 -6.19
N TRP A 139 5.97 -16.33 -7.18
CA TRP A 139 5.64 -15.80 -8.49
C TRP A 139 4.55 -14.72 -8.44
N TYR A 140 3.68 -14.76 -7.42
CA TYR A 140 2.64 -13.78 -7.22
C TYR A 140 3.15 -12.33 -7.20
N SER A 141 4.42 -12.10 -6.82
CA SER A 141 5.03 -10.78 -6.83
C SER A 141 5.16 -10.17 -8.24
N ASN A 142 5.00 -10.98 -9.28
CA ASN A 142 5.01 -10.54 -10.68
C ASN A 142 3.60 -10.22 -11.21
N TYR A 143 2.53 -10.52 -10.48
CA TYR A 143 1.19 -10.08 -10.85
C TYR A 143 1.01 -8.59 -10.59
N VAL A 144 -0.01 -8.00 -11.20
CA VAL A 144 -0.45 -6.65 -10.83
C VAL A 144 -0.97 -6.69 -9.41
N THR A 145 -0.48 -5.78 -8.57
CA THR A 145 -0.59 -5.93 -7.12
C THR A 145 -1.30 -4.73 -6.51
N PHE A 146 -2.54 -4.94 -6.06
CA PHE A 146 -3.26 -4.01 -5.20
C PHE A 146 -2.96 -4.24 -3.71
N ASN A 147 -2.52 -5.45 -3.34
CA ASN A 147 -2.10 -5.80 -1.99
C ASN A 147 -1.18 -4.75 -1.35
N ASP A 148 -1.48 -4.39 -0.11
CA ASP A 148 -0.78 -3.36 0.66
C ASP A 148 -0.71 -2.02 -0.09
N ARG A 149 -1.78 -1.71 -0.85
CA ARG A 149 -1.92 -0.50 -1.70
C ARG A 149 -0.83 -0.32 -2.76
N ALA A 150 -0.05 -1.35 -3.10
CA ALA A 150 1.17 -1.19 -3.90
C ALA A 150 0.97 -0.41 -5.20
N MET A 151 0.03 -0.82 -6.06
CA MET A 151 -0.29 -0.08 -7.28
C MET A 151 -0.85 1.32 -7.01
N ILE A 152 -1.70 1.48 -6.00
CA ILE A 152 -2.35 2.76 -5.69
C ILE A 152 -1.34 3.80 -5.19
N ASN A 153 -0.45 3.42 -4.28
CA ASN A 153 0.59 4.31 -3.76
C ASN A 153 1.54 4.79 -4.88
N VAL A 154 1.82 3.93 -5.87
CA VAL A 154 2.58 4.33 -7.05
C VAL A 154 1.81 5.38 -7.85
N LEU A 155 0.55 5.13 -8.20
CA LEU A 155 -0.26 6.08 -8.97
C LEU A 155 -0.43 7.41 -8.25
N GLU A 156 -0.68 7.40 -6.94
CA GLU A 156 -0.76 8.61 -6.10
C GLU A 156 0.55 9.39 -6.10
N LEU A 157 1.71 8.72 -6.07
CA LEU A 157 3.00 9.39 -6.17
C LEU A 157 3.20 10.04 -7.55
N LEU A 158 2.87 9.32 -8.63
CA LEU A 158 2.97 9.87 -9.99
C LEU A 158 2.07 11.10 -10.16
N GLU A 159 0.85 11.05 -9.60
CA GLU A 159 -0.09 12.18 -9.58
C GLU A 159 0.46 13.36 -8.77
N GLN A 160 1.05 13.12 -7.59
CA GLN A 160 1.72 14.17 -6.81
C GLN A 160 2.83 14.86 -7.60
N VAL A 161 3.65 14.10 -8.33
CA VAL A 161 4.69 14.66 -9.21
C VAL A 161 4.06 15.49 -10.34
N LEU A 162 3.05 14.93 -11.02
CA LEU A 162 2.36 15.59 -12.14
C LEU A 162 1.70 16.92 -11.72
N ASN A 163 1.10 16.93 -10.53
CA ASN A 163 0.45 18.09 -9.92
C ASN A 163 1.44 19.07 -9.28
N GLN A 164 2.74 18.73 -9.23
CA GLN A 164 3.79 19.50 -8.56
C GLN A 164 3.47 19.77 -7.08
N GLU A 165 2.85 18.78 -6.43
CA GLU A 165 2.60 18.79 -5.00
C GLU A 165 3.92 18.61 -4.24
N ALA A 166 4.08 19.26 -3.09
CA ALA A 166 5.31 19.13 -2.31
C ALA A 166 5.54 17.65 -1.92
N PRO A 167 6.77 17.10 -2.07
CA PRO A 167 8.04 17.80 -2.34
C PRO A 167 8.43 17.94 -3.83
N PHE A 168 7.53 17.70 -4.78
CA PHE A 168 7.79 17.72 -6.22
C PHE A 168 7.50 19.07 -6.90
N ASN A 169 7.40 20.14 -6.12
CA ASN A 169 7.20 21.49 -6.62
C ASN A 169 8.49 22.09 -7.24
N GLY A 170 8.36 23.15 -8.04
CA GLY A 170 9.50 23.90 -8.57
C GLY A 170 9.98 23.39 -9.93
N ASP A 171 11.26 23.03 -10.04
CA ASP A 171 11.89 22.57 -11.29
C ASP A 171 11.92 21.04 -11.45
N PHE A 172 11.22 20.31 -10.57
CA PHE A 172 11.16 18.85 -10.58
C PHE A 172 10.50 18.30 -11.85
N LEU A 173 9.47 18.96 -12.37
CA LEU A 173 8.68 18.47 -13.50
C LEU A 173 9.12 19.13 -14.82
N ASN A 174 9.61 18.31 -15.76
CA ASN A 174 9.89 18.71 -17.14
C ASN A 174 8.87 18.08 -18.11
N GLU A 175 8.80 18.58 -19.34
CA GLU A 175 7.79 18.14 -20.33
C GLU A 175 7.88 16.65 -20.73
N PRO A 176 9.08 16.07 -20.94
CA PRO A 176 9.19 14.62 -21.13
C PRO A 176 8.60 13.83 -19.96
N LEU A 177 8.99 14.17 -18.73
CA LEU A 177 8.48 13.49 -17.53
C LEU A 177 6.96 13.67 -17.38
N ARG A 178 6.42 14.87 -17.66
CA ARG A 178 4.97 15.10 -17.67
C ARG A 178 4.25 14.12 -18.59
N THR A 179 4.77 13.97 -19.81
CA THR A 179 4.16 13.07 -20.81
C THR A 179 4.18 11.62 -20.33
N ASP A 180 5.30 11.17 -19.75
CA ASP A 180 5.44 9.80 -19.24
C ASP A 180 4.52 9.55 -18.02
N LEU A 181 4.40 10.53 -17.12
CA LEU A 181 3.48 10.47 -15.97
C LEU A 181 2.02 10.39 -16.41
N GLU A 182 1.59 11.28 -17.31
CA GLU A 182 0.22 11.27 -17.83
C GLU A 182 -0.10 9.94 -18.53
N HIS A 183 0.84 9.40 -19.30
CA HIS A 183 0.67 8.11 -19.93
C HIS A 183 0.54 6.97 -18.90
N ALA A 184 1.46 6.89 -17.94
CA ALA A 184 1.47 5.88 -16.90
C ALA A 184 0.20 5.90 -16.04
N ILE A 185 -0.27 7.08 -15.63
CA ILE A 185 -1.48 7.26 -14.81
C ILE A 185 -2.72 6.80 -15.59
N ASN A 186 -2.83 7.19 -16.86
CA ASN A 186 -3.97 6.81 -17.69
C ASN A 186 -4.01 5.31 -17.98
N GLN A 187 -2.86 4.67 -18.25
CA GLN A 187 -2.81 3.21 -18.39
C GLN A 187 -3.16 2.50 -17.07
N GLY A 188 -2.72 3.03 -15.93
CA GLY A 188 -3.09 2.53 -14.61
C GLY A 188 -4.60 2.57 -14.38
N LEU A 189 -5.26 3.67 -14.76
CA LEU A 189 -6.72 3.79 -14.74
C LEU A 189 -7.38 2.73 -15.63
N ASP A 190 -6.93 2.60 -16.87
CA ASP A 190 -7.48 1.62 -17.83
C ASP A 190 -7.39 0.20 -17.27
N TYR A 191 -6.25 -0.16 -16.64
CA TYR A 191 -6.08 -1.46 -15.99
C TYR A 191 -7.05 -1.66 -14.82
N ILE A 192 -7.18 -0.66 -13.94
CA ILE A 192 -8.10 -0.73 -12.78
C ILE A 192 -9.53 -0.99 -13.26
N LEU A 193 -10.00 -0.24 -14.25
CA LEU A 193 -11.35 -0.40 -14.79
C LEU A 193 -11.53 -1.77 -15.46
N ALA A 194 -10.55 -2.23 -16.24
CA ALA A 194 -10.58 -3.52 -16.93
C ALA A 194 -10.52 -4.73 -15.98
N SER A 195 -9.89 -4.58 -14.82
CA SER A 195 -9.70 -5.66 -13.84
C SER A 195 -10.80 -5.76 -12.78
N GLN A 196 -11.83 -4.91 -12.82
CA GLN A 196 -12.96 -5.02 -11.90
C GLN A 196 -13.67 -6.37 -12.10
N ILE A 197 -13.82 -7.14 -11.02
CA ILE A 197 -14.37 -8.50 -11.09
C ILE A 197 -15.85 -8.43 -11.42
N VAL A 198 -16.29 -9.16 -12.43
CA VAL A 198 -17.68 -9.24 -12.86
C VAL A 198 -18.29 -10.58 -12.45
N VAL A 199 -19.38 -10.54 -11.70
CA VAL A 199 -20.18 -11.71 -11.29
C VAL A 199 -21.56 -11.61 -11.93
N ASP A 200 -21.95 -12.61 -12.71
CA ASP A 200 -23.25 -12.67 -13.38
C ASP A 200 -23.63 -11.38 -14.15
N GLY A 201 -22.64 -10.75 -14.78
CA GLY A 201 -22.80 -9.52 -15.55
C GLY A 201 -22.78 -8.23 -14.71
N THR A 202 -22.57 -8.33 -13.40
CA THR A 202 -22.51 -7.18 -12.48
C THR A 202 -21.07 -6.98 -11.99
N PRO A 203 -20.43 -5.82 -12.26
CA PRO A 203 -19.14 -5.48 -11.67
C PRO A 203 -19.23 -5.40 -10.15
N THR A 204 -18.15 -5.77 -9.48
CA THR A 204 -18.03 -5.84 -8.02
C THR A 204 -16.86 -4.98 -7.54
N ALA A 205 -15.81 -5.59 -7.01
CA ALA A 205 -14.58 -4.93 -6.60
C ALA A 205 -13.36 -5.68 -7.18
N TRP A 206 -12.20 -5.66 -6.50
CA TRP A 206 -10.94 -6.21 -7.01
C TRP A 206 -10.36 -7.28 -6.10
N CYS A 207 -9.53 -8.16 -6.66
CA CYS A 207 -8.67 -9.07 -5.92
C CYS A 207 -7.42 -8.34 -5.44
N GLN A 208 -6.69 -8.96 -4.50
CA GLN A 208 -5.39 -8.44 -4.07
C GLN A 208 -4.34 -8.43 -5.21
N GLN A 209 -4.44 -9.39 -6.14
CA GLN A 209 -3.58 -9.49 -7.31
C GLN A 209 -4.39 -9.84 -8.55
N HIS A 210 -3.93 -9.40 -9.72
CA HIS A 210 -4.53 -9.68 -11.02
C HIS A 210 -3.47 -10.01 -12.08
N ASP A 211 -3.83 -10.84 -13.05
CA ASP A 211 -2.95 -11.19 -14.16
C ASP A 211 -2.70 -9.96 -15.05
N PRO A 212 -1.45 -9.63 -15.37
CA PRO A 212 -1.12 -8.42 -16.12
C PRO A 212 -1.66 -8.37 -17.54
N ASN A 213 -2.12 -9.48 -18.11
CA ASN A 213 -2.59 -9.56 -19.50
C ASN A 213 -4.08 -9.89 -19.60
N THR A 214 -4.57 -10.82 -18.77
CA THR A 214 -5.98 -11.24 -18.80
C THR A 214 -6.87 -10.43 -17.87
N TYR A 215 -6.28 -9.65 -16.96
CA TYR A 215 -6.98 -8.90 -15.92
C TYR A 215 -7.70 -9.79 -14.88
N GLU A 216 -7.59 -11.11 -15.01
CA GLU A 216 -8.26 -12.05 -14.12
C GLU A 216 -7.66 -11.99 -12.70
N PRO A 217 -8.46 -12.22 -11.66
CA PRO A 217 -7.95 -12.25 -10.29
C PRO A 217 -7.00 -13.44 -10.10
N MET A 218 -5.87 -13.18 -9.45
CA MET A 218 -4.79 -14.15 -9.23
C MET A 218 -4.53 -14.37 -7.74
N PRO A 219 -4.00 -15.54 -7.34
CA PRO A 219 -3.67 -15.78 -5.94
C PRO A 219 -2.36 -15.08 -5.54
N GLY A 220 -2.26 -14.76 -4.25
CA GLY A 220 -1.05 -14.30 -3.58
C GLY A 220 -0.25 -15.45 -2.98
N ARG A 221 0.08 -15.33 -1.70
CA ARG A 221 0.68 -16.42 -0.92
C ARG A 221 -0.30 -17.59 -0.75
N ALA A 222 0.16 -18.72 -0.21
CA ALA A 222 -0.66 -19.93 -0.05
C ALA A 222 -2.01 -19.71 0.65
N TYR A 223 -2.12 -18.69 1.53
CA TYR A 223 -3.35 -18.35 2.24
C TYR A 223 -4.14 -17.17 1.64
N GLU A 224 -3.75 -16.68 0.46
CA GLU A 224 -4.33 -15.53 -0.24
C GLU A 224 -4.88 -16.02 -1.57
N HIS A 225 -6.11 -16.51 -1.52
CA HIS A 225 -6.78 -17.15 -2.67
C HIS A 225 -7.31 -16.12 -3.65
N VAL A 226 -7.57 -16.58 -4.88
CA VAL A 226 -8.39 -15.84 -5.85
C VAL A 226 -9.73 -15.50 -5.22
N SER A 227 -9.97 -14.21 -4.98
CA SER A 227 -11.11 -13.72 -4.18
C SER A 227 -11.36 -12.24 -4.44
N ILE A 228 -12.53 -11.74 -4.04
CA ILE A 228 -12.75 -10.29 -3.95
C ILE A 228 -12.17 -9.83 -2.61
N SER A 229 -11.31 -8.81 -2.63
CA SER A 229 -10.65 -8.28 -1.45
C SER A 229 -11.48 -7.19 -0.78
N GLY A 230 -11.78 -7.36 0.51
CA GLY A 230 -12.48 -6.36 1.30
C GLY A 230 -11.59 -5.20 1.78
N ASP A 231 -10.27 -5.38 1.84
CA ASP A 231 -9.33 -4.32 2.26
C ASP A 231 -8.79 -3.55 1.06
N GLU A 232 -8.14 -4.26 0.13
CA GLU A 232 -7.38 -3.59 -0.95
C GLU A 232 -8.29 -2.81 -1.91
N SER A 233 -9.51 -3.31 -2.14
CA SER A 233 -10.52 -2.63 -2.95
C SER A 233 -10.88 -1.24 -2.42
N VAL A 234 -10.73 -0.99 -1.11
CA VAL A 234 -11.01 0.33 -0.52
C VAL A 234 -10.08 1.38 -1.11
N SER A 235 -8.78 1.07 -1.21
CA SER A 235 -7.79 1.99 -1.78
C SER A 235 -8.02 2.28 -3.25
N VAL A 236 -8.50 1.28 -4.01
CA VAL A 236 -8.87 1.46 -5.41
C VAL A 236 -10.05 2.42 -5.54
N VAL A 237 -11.10 2.25 -4.71
CA VAL A 237 -12.25 3.16 -4.71
C VAL A 237 -11.86 4.57 -4.31
N GLU A 238 -11.05 4.74 -3.25
CA GLU A 238 -10.57 6.05 -2.81
C GLU A 238 -9.82 6.78 -3.93
N TRP A 239 -8.93 6.07 -4.62
CA TRP A 239 -8.18 6.64 -5.73
C TRP A 239 -9.10 7.04 -6.89
N LEU A 240 -10.04 6.17 -7.27
CA LEU A 240 -11.04 6.49 -8.31
C LEU A 240 -11.91 7.70 -7.93
N GLN A 241 -12.33 7.81 -6.66
CA GLN A 241 -13.10 8.95 -6.14
C GLN A 241 -12.29 10.25 -6.13
N ALA A 242 -10.98 10.16 -5.90
CA ALA A 242 -10.09 11.32 -5.90
C ALA A 242 -9.77 11.85 -7.30
N ARG A 243 -10.03 11.07 -8.36
CA ARG A 243 -9.74 11.49 -9.74
C ARG A 243 -10.49 12.77 -10.12
N PRO A 244 -9.83 13.72 -10.81
CA PRO A 244 -10.48 14.96 -11.24
C PRO A 244 -11.57 14.70 -12.29
N ASP A 245 -11.33 13.73 -13.19
CA ASP A 245 -12.24 13.36 -14.26
C ASP A 245 -13.10 12.16 -13.85
N GLN A 246 -14.32 12.45 -13.40
CA GLN A 246 -15.34 11.45 -13.07
C GLN A 246 -16.11 11.03 -14.33
N THR A 247 -15.48 10.25 -15.21
CA THR A 247 -16.16 9.72 -16.42
C THR A 247 -17.31 8.77 -16.03
N PRO A 248 -18.27 8.50 -16.94
CA PRO A 248 -19.33 7.53 -16.68
C PRO A 248 -18.80 6.15 -16.26
N GLU A 249 -17.70 5.70 -16.85
CA GLU A 249 -17.05 4.42 -16.55
C GLU A 249 -16.45 4.41 -15.14
N VAL A 250 -15.73 5.47 -14.76
CA VAL A 250 -15.18 5.64 -13.40
C VAL A 250 -16.29 5.69 -12.35
N THR A 251 -17.32 6.49 -12.60
CA THR A 251 -18.46 6.62 -11.70
C THR A 251 -19.19 5.28 -11.55
N ALA A 252 -19.38 4.54 -12.64
CA ALA A 252 -19.99 3.22 -12.61
C ALA A 252 -19.14 2.24 -11.79
N ALA A 253 -17.82 2.19 -12.02
CA ALA A 253 -16.91 1.32 -11.28
C ALA A 253 -16.96 1.58 -9.77
N ILE A 254 -16.93 2.85 -9.35
CA ILE A 254 -17.07 3.26 -7.95
C ILE A 254 -18.40 2.77 -7.38
N ASN A 255 -19.52 3.07 -8.04
CA ASN A 255 -20.85 2.72 -7.53
C ASN A 255 -21.04 1.21 -7.42
N HIS A 256 -20.51 0.44 -8.37
CA HIS A 256 -20.54 -1.03 -8.32
C HIS A 256 -19.73 -1.57 -7.13
N ALA A 257 -18.55 -1.02 -6.86
CA ALA A 257 -17.74 -1.42 -5.72
C ALA A 257 -18.40 -1.04 -4.39
N LEU A 258 -19.00 0.15 -4.28
CA LEU A 258 -19.74 0.59 -3.09
C LEU A 258 -20.94 -0.33 -2.82
N ASN A 259 -21.74 -0.64 -3.85
CA ASN A 259 -22.85 -1.59 -3.72
C ASN A 259 -22.36 -2.98 -3.28
N TRP A 260 -21.24 -3.46 -3.85
CA TRP A 260 -20.65 -4.73 -3.42
C TRP A 260 -20.22 -4.70 -1.96
N PHE A 261 -19.62 -3.61 -1.48
CA PHE A 261 -19.28 -3.47 -0.07
C PHE A 261 -20.51 -3.53 0.83
N GLU A 262 -21.62 -2.87 0.46
CA GLU A 262 -22.88 -2.98 1.19
C GLU A 262 -23.36 -4.44 1.26
N GLU A 263 -23.38 -5.16 0.13
CA GLU A 263 -23.78 -6.57 0.06
C GLU A 263 -22.87 -7.54 0.82
N ALA A 264 -21.57 -7.27 0.85
CA ALA A 264 -20.56 -8.12 1.50
C ALA A 264 -20.48 -7.91 3.03
N THR A 265 -21.20 -6.94 3.57
CA THR A 265 -21.12 -6.54 4.98
C THR A 265 -21.48 -7.69 5.93
N LEU A 266 -20.63 -7.92 6.93
CA LEU A 266 -20.97 -8.73 8.10
C LEU A 266 -21.58 -7.79 9.14
N THR A 267 -22.91 -7.69 9.12
CA THR A 267 -23.67 -6.80 10.00
C THR A 267 -23.67 -7.28 11.44
N ASP A 268 -23.75 -6.35 12.39
CA ASP A 268 -23.79 -6.64 13.83
C ASP A 268 -22.67 -7.61 14.28
N THR A 269 -21.50 -7.48 13.66
CA THR A 269 -20.36 -8.39 13.82
C THR A 269 -19.10 -7.58 14.07
N ARG A 270 -18.45 -7.84 15.21
CA ARG A 270 -17.12 -7.31 15.53
C ARG A 270 -16.05 -8.38 15.33
N TYR A 271 -14.95 -8.01 14.67
CA TYR A 271 -13.74 -8.83 14.59
C TYR A 271 -12.65 -8.36 15.57
N GLU A 272 -12.12 -9.31 16.36
CA GLU A 272 -10.94 -9.12 17.20
C GLU A 272 -9.87 -10.17 16.89
N ARG A 273 -8.82 -9.73 16.20
CA ARG A 273 -7.69 -10.57 15.80
C ARG A 273 -6.98 -11.32 16.94
N ARG A 274 -6.99 -10.79 18.16
CA ARG A 274 -6.23 -11.34 19.30
C ARG A 274 -7.08 -12.00 20.38
N THR A 275 -8.38 -12.13 20.15
CA THR A 275 -9.33 -12.69 21.11
C THR A 275 -10.14 -13.79 20.43
N GLU A 276 -10.17 -15.01 20.94
CA GLU A 276 -11.04 -16.08 20.42
C GLU A 276 -12.47 -15.93 20.97
N PRO A 277 -13.53 -16.22 20.17
CA PRO A 277 -13.53 -16.85 18.84
C PRO A 277 -13.32 -15.92 17.63
N HIS A 278 -12.62 -14.79 17.77
CA HIS A 278 -12.30 -13.77 16.75
C HIS A 278 -13.47 -12.98 16.20
N PHE A 279 -14.64 -13.59 16.00
CA PHE A 279 -15.87 -12.92 15.61
C PHE A 279 -16.88 -12.95 16.76
N PHE A 280 -17.53 -11.81 16.99
CA PHE A 280 -18.50 -11.62 18.06
C PHE A 280 -19.73 -10.92 17.49
N GLU A 281 -20.92 -11.33 17.94
CA GLU A 281 -22.12 -10.51 17.76
C GLU A 281 -21.93 -9.18 18.51
N ASP A 282 -22.13 -8.07 17.82
CA ASP A 282 -21.98 -6.72 18.36
C ASP A 282 -22.87 -5.74 17.58
N ALA A 283 -24.02 -5.40 18.17
CA ALA A 283 -25.06 -4.64 17.47
C ALA A 283 -24.58 -3.24 17.06
N GLY A 284 -24.79 -2.89 15.79
CA GLY A 284 -24.36 -1.64 15.18
C GLY A 284 -22.88 -1.58 14.79
N VAL A 285 -22.16 -2.71 14.88
CA VAL A 285 -20.79 -2.83 14.39
C VAL A 285 -20.79 -3.62 13.10
N ASP A 286 -20.37 -2.98 12.01
CA ASP A 286 -20.20 -3.64 10.72
C ASP A 286 -18.73 -3.94 10.46
N THR A 287 -18.47 -5.14 9.92
CA THR A 287 -17.14 -5.64 9.59
C THR A 287 -17.16 -6.27 8.19
N TRP A 288 -16.01 -6.32 7.53
CA TRP A 288 -15.81 -7.00 6.26
C TRP A 288 -14.69 -8.02 6.40
N ALA A 289 -14.86 -9.19 5.79
CA ALA A 289 -13.77 -10.16 5.65
C ALA A 289 -12.71 -9.62 4.69
N ARG A 290 -11.47 -10.08 4.84
CA ARG A 290 -10.39 -9.71 3.90
C ARG A 290 -10.59 -10.35 2.53
N PHE A 291 -11.18 -11.54 2.50
CA PHE A 291 -11.36 -12.35 1.29
C PHE A 291 -12.78 -12.88 1.20
N TYR A 292 -13.39 -12.68 0.04
CA TYR A 292 -14.71 -13.20 -0.30
C TYR A 292 -14.63 -14.12 -1.51
N GLU A 293 -15.26 -15.30 -1.41
CA GLU A 293 -15.44 -16.20 -2.53
C GLU A 293 -16.25 -15.50 -3.64
N ILE A 294 -15.67 -15.44 -4.85
CA ILE A 294 -16.29 -14.83 -6.02
C ILE A 294 -17.57 -15.58 -6.36
N GLY A 295 -18.67 -14.85 -6.54
CA GLY A 295 -19.97 -15.41 -6.91
C GLY A 295 -20.91 -15.65 -5.72
N THR A 296 -20.38 -15.81 -4.50
CA THR A 296 -21.21 -16.08 -3.31
C THR A 296 -21.13 -15.00 -2.26
N ASN A 297 -20.13 -14.12 -2.32
CA ASN A 297 -19.79 -13.15 -1.27
C ASN A 297 -19.63 -13.82 0.11
N ARG A 298 -19.22 -15.10 0.14
CA ARG A 298 -18.96 -15.80 1.38
C ARG A 298 -17.54 -15.53 1.87
N PRO A 299 -17.33 -15.09 3.12
CA PRO A 299 -15.99 -15.00 3.70
C PRO A 299 -15.22 -16.30 3.58
N ILE A 300 -13.96 -16.21 3.16
CA ILE A 300 -13.03 -17.34 3.14
C ILE A 300 -11.81 -17.08 4.01
N PHE A 301 -11.31 -18.13 4.62
CA PHE A 301 -10.12 -18.14 5.44
C PHE A 301 -9.15 -19.22 4.94
N SER A 302 -7.87 -19.10 5.24
CA SER A 302 -6.89 -20.12 4.84
C SER A 302 -5.66 -20.14 5.73
N GLY A 303 -5.04 -21.30 5.80
CA GLY A 303 -3.76 -21.52 6.46
C GLY A 303 -2.59 -21.59 5.48
N ARG A 304 -1.41 -21.85 6.02
CA ARG A 304 -0.20 -22.18 5.25
C ARG A 304 -0.33 -23.46 4.43
N ASP A 305 -1.31 -24.30 4.75
CA ASP A 305 -1.66 -25.47 3.95
C ASP A 305 -2.42 -25.14 2.65
N GLY A 306 -2.84 -23.88 2.48
CA GLY A 306 -3.55 -23.41 1.31
C GLY A 306 -4.94 -23.98 1.11
N ILE A 307 -5.57 -24.47 2.19
CA ILE A 307 -6.94 -24.99 2.13
C ILE A 307 -7.92 -23.90 2.53
N VAL A 308 -8.83 -23.56 1.60
CA VAL A 308 -9.97 -22.68 1.87
C VAL A 308 -10.86 -23.28 2.95
N ARG A 309 -11.18 -22.45 3.94
CA ARG A 309 -12.07 -22.74 5.07
C ARG A 309 -13.10 -21.63 5.18
N TYR A 310 -14.23 -21.97 5.79
CA TYR A 310 -15.32 -21.02 6.02
C TYR A 310 -15.55 -20.73 7.51
N ASP A 311 -14.75 -21.33 8.38
CA ASP A 311 -14.64 -20.99 9.80
C ASP A 311 -13.17 -20.65 10.09
N ILE A 312 -12.92 -19.44 10.61
CA ILE A 312 -11.58 -19.02 10.99
C ILE A 312 -10.98 -19.96 12.02
N MET A 313 -11.79 -20.60 12.88
CA MET A 313 -11.33 -21.51 13.93
C MET A 313 -10.75 -22.82 13.38
N GLU A 314 -10.93 -23.11 12.09
CA GLU A 314 -10.29 -24.24 11.40
C GLU A 314 -8.87 -23.90 10.89
N VAL A 315 -8.48 -22.62 10.87
CA VAL A 315 -7.14 -22.14 10.48
C VAL A 315 -6.18 -22.27 11.66
N GLU A 316 -4.91 -22.58 11.41
CA GLU A 316 -3.89 -22.69 12.46
C GLU A 316 -3.68 -21.37 13.21
N GLN A 317 -3.42 -21.48 14.52
CA GLN A 317 -3.31 -20.34 15.44
C GLN A 317 -2.34 -19.26 14.93
N GLU A 318 -1.19 -19.65 14.36
CA GLU A 318 -0.21 -18.68 13.85
C GLU A 318 -0.79 -17.76 12.78
N ARG A 319 -1.65 -18.27 11.89
CA ARG A 319 -2.32 -17.45 10.86
C ARG A 319 -3.53 -16.70 11.38
N ARG A 320 -4.30 -17.25 12.32
CA ARG A 320 -5.44 -16.53 12.93
C ARG A 320 -5.00 -15.26 13.66
N TYR A 321 -3.92 -15.35 14.43
CA TYR A 321 -3.39 -14.24 15.22
C TYR A 321 -2.37 -13.40 14.42
N GLY A 322 -1.69 -14.00 13.44
CA GLY A 322 -0.62 -13.40 12.65
C GLY A 322 -1.08 -12.62 11.41
N TYR A 323 -2.35 -12.70 11.04
CA TYR A 323 -2.92 -12.03 9.87
C TYR A 323 -4.29 -11.42 10.19
N ALA A 324 -4.61 -10.27 9.59
CA ALA A 324 -5.92 -9.66 9.75
C ALA A 324 -6.89 -10.25 8.72
N TRP A 325 -7.86 -11.03 9.19
CA TRP A 325 -8.83 -11.74 8.35
C TRP A 325 -10.12 -10.97 8.12
N ALA A 326 -10.34 -9.91 8.88
CA ALA A 326 -11.47 -9.02 8.74
C ALA A 326 -11.14 -7.66 9.36
N GLY A 327 -11.93 -6.65 9.06
CA GLY A 327 -11.76 -5.30 9.55
C GLY A 327 -12.88 -4.37 9.13
N GLN A 328 -12.83 -3.14 9.62
CA GLN A 328 -13.80 -2.09 9.32
C GLN A 328 -13.32 -1.19 8.18
N TRP A 329 -12.42 -1.69 7.31
CA TRP A 329 -11.75 -0.90 6.28
C TRP A 329 -12.72 -0.13 5.37
N PRO A 330 -13.83 -0.74 4.87
CA PRO A 330 -14.76 -0.05 3.97
C PRO A 330 -15.60 1.05 4.63
N GLN A 331 -15.68 1.13 5.97
CA GLN A 331 -16.49 2.15 6.64
C GLN A 331 -16.12 3.58 6.24
N ARG A 332 -14.86 3.82 5.87
CA ARG A 332 -14.38 5.16 5.50
C ARG A 332 -14.84 5.65 4.12
N ILE A 333 -15.31 4.74 3.26
CA ILE A 333 -15.81 5.06 1.90
C ILE A 333 -17.33 4.90 1.75
N LEU A 334 -18.00 4.30 2.74
CA LEU A 334 -19.46 4.12 2.77
C LEU A 334 -20.20 5.23 3.54
N ASN A 335 -19.49 6.05 4.32
CA ASN A 335 -20.05 7.07 5.22
C ASN A 335 -20.01 8.48 4.65
#